data_AF-A0A661XQK1-F1
#
_entry.id   AF-A0A661XQK1-F1
#
_cell.length_a   1.000
_cell.length_b   1.000
_cell.length_c   1.000
_cell.angle_alpha   90.00
_cell.angle_beta   90.00
_cell.angle_gamma   90.00
#
_symmetry.space_group_name_H-M   'P 1'
#
loop_
_entity.id
_entity.type
_entity.pdbx_description
1 polymer ?
#
loop_
_entity_poly.entity_id
_entity_poly.type
_entity_poly.pdbx_seq_one_letter_code
_entity_poly.pdbx_strand_id
1 'polypeptide(L)'
;MELLKISRGNANMNIHALMDWELVHKVLKPGDRKVYFEAEKDVIVMLKHIILQRKRRELDPMVKVLEEISIVESQCQESAEFCRMVKELKQFSRKADTTLENILASKSNWLYQAMFKAM
;
A
#
# COMPACT_ATOMS: atom_id res chain seq x y z
N MET A 1 -1.86 -23.25 -15.91
CA MET A 1 -1.45 -24.10 -14.78
C MET A 1 -0.33 -25.03 -15.12
N GLU A 2 -0.38 -25.66 -16.30
CA GLU A 2 0.68 -26.56 -16.76
C GLU A 2 2.08 -25.91 -16.77
N LEU A 3 2.16 -24.63 -17.13
CA LEU A 3 3.40 -23.85 -17.08
C LEU A 3 4.03 -23.75 -15.68
N LEU A 4 3.23 -23.40 -14.66
CA LEU A 4 3.70 -23.17 -13.29
C LEU A 4 3.51 -24.40 -12.38
N LYS A 5 2.91 -25.48 -12.89
CA LYS A 5 2.58 -26.72 -12.16
C LYS A 5 1.84 -26.50 -10.83
N ILE A 6 0.96 -25.51 -10.76
CA ILE A 6 0.09 -25.21 -9.59
C ILE A 6 -1.35 -25.70 -9.77
N SER A 7 -2.12 -25.78 -8.68
CA SER A 7 -3.55 -26.19 -8.71
C SER A 7 -4.50 -25.06 -9.09
N ARG A 8 -5.73 -25.38 -9.54
CA ARG A 8 -6.69 -24.37 -10.05
C ARG A 8 -7.10 -23.42 -8.95
N GLY A 9 -7.31 -23.95 -7.75
CA GLY A 9 -7.60 -23.16 -6.56
C GLY A 9 -6.44 -22.23 -6.20
N ASN A 10 -5.19 -22.73 -6.24
CA ASN A 10 -4.01 -21.91 -5.96
C ASN A 10 -3.84 -20.77 -6.98
N ALA A 11 -3.98 -21.08 -8.28
CA ALA A 11 -3.95 -20.07 -9.33
C ALA A 11 -5.05 -19.01 -9.12
N ASN A 12 -6.28 -19.44 -8.82
CA ASN A 12 -7.40 -18.54 -8.56
C ASN A 12 -7.12 -17.61 -7.37
N MET A 13 -6.70 -18.17 -6.24
CA MET A 13 -6.39 -17.39 -5.03
C MET A 13 -5.30 -16.35 -5.28
N ASN A 14 -4.20 -16.73 -5.94
CA ASN A 14 -3.09 -15.82 -6.21
C ASN A 14 -3.47 -14.74 -7.24
N ILE A 15 -4.22 -15.08 -8.29
CA ILE A 15 -4.71 -14.09 -9.25
C ILE A 15 -5.64 -13.09 -8.55
N HIS A 16 -6.54 -13.54 -7.68
CA HIS A 16 -7.38 -12.65 -6.88
C HIS A 16 -6.56 -11.74 -5.98
N ALA A 17 -5.57 -12.28 -5.26
CA ALA A 17 -4.66 -11.46 -4.47
C ALA A 17 -3.96 -10.39 -5.34
N LEU A 18 -3.41 -10.77 -6.50
CA LEU A 18 -2.76 -9.82 -7.41
C LEU A 18 -3.72 -8.75 -7.95
N MET A 19 -4.99 -9.10 -8.19
CA MET A 19 -6.04 -8.12 -8.53
C MET A 19 -6.33 -7.16 -7.37
N ASP A 20 -6.38 -7.66 -6.12
CA ASP A 20 -6.60 -6.82 -4.94
C ASP A 20 -5.44 -5.83 -4.70
N TRP A 21 -4.26 -6.15 -5.22
CA TRP A 21 -3.08 -5.26 -5.25
C TRP A 21 -3.01 -4.39 -6.51
N GLU A 22 -3.97 -4.50 -7.43
CA GLU A 22 -4.00 -3.80 -8.73
C GLU A 22 -2.77 -4.11 -9.60
N LEU A 23 -2.16 -5.29 -9.44
CA LEU A 23 -1.01 -5.74 -10.23
C LEU A 23 -1.41 -6.59 -11.44
N VAL A 24 -2.65 -7.07 -11.44
CA VAL A 24 -3.24 -7.87 -12.53
C VAL A 24 -4.66 -7.37 -12.78
N HIS A 25 -5.07 -7.29 -14.05
CA HIS A 25 -6.43 -6.93 -14.46
C HIS A 25 -7.06 -7.99 -15.35
N LYS A 26 -8.40 -8.03 -15.33
CA LYS A 26 -9.19 -8.92 -16.20
C LYS A 26 -9.24 -8.35 -17.61
N VAL A 27 -9.06 -9.23 -18.58
CA VAL A 27 -9.22 -8.95 -20.01
C VAL A 27 -10.24 -9.92 -20.57
N LEU A 28 -11.28 -9.38 -21.21
CA LEU A 28 -12.29 -10.17 -21.90
C LEU A 28 -11.97 -10.19 -23.38
N LYS A 29 -12.01 -11.38 -23.99
CA LYS A 29 -11.83 -11.54 -25.44
C LYS A 29 -13.19 -11.81 -26.08
N PRO A 30 -13.62 -10.99 -27.05
CA PRO A 30 -14.88 -11.22 -27.75
C PRO A 30 -14.96 -12.63 -28.33
N GLY A 31 -16.10 -13.31 -28.12
CA GLY A 31 -16.33 -14.66 -28.63
C GLY A 31 -15.77 -15.79 -27.75
N ASP A 32 -15.00 -15.49 -26.70
CA ASP A 32 -14.58 -16.49 -25.70
C ASP A 32 -15.38 -16.33 -24.39
N ARG A 33 -15.69 -17.45 -23.73
CA ARG A 33 -16.29 -17.49 -22.39
C ARG A 33 -15.24 -17.50 -21.28
N LYS A 34 -13.97 -17.70 -21.61
CA LYS A 34 -12.86 -17.68 -20.64
C LYS A 34 -12.53 -16.25 -20.24
N VAL A 35 -12.15 -16.08 -18.97
CA VAL A 35 -11.56 -14.85 -18.46
C VAL A 35 -10.06 -14.91 -18.64
N TYR A 36 -9.48 -13.87 -19.23
CA TYR A 36 -8.04 -13.69 -19.32
C TYR A 36 -7.58 -12.68 -18.28
N PHE A 37 -6.31 -12.76 -17.93
CA PHE A 37 -5.67 -11.87 -16.97
C PHE A 37 -4.37 -11.36 -17.57
N GLU A 38 -4.09 -10.09 -17.38
CA GLU A 38 -2.84 -9.45 -17.79
C GLU A 38 -2.23 -8.72 -16.60
N ALA A 39 -0.90 -8.78 -16.47
CA ALA A 39 -0.16 -8.12 -15.41
C ALA A 39 0.28 -6.72 -15.84
N GLU A 40 0.41 -5.82 -14.87
CA GLU A 40 1.09 -4.54 -15.05
C GLU A 40 2.57 -4.79 -15.42
N LYS A 41 3.07 -4.08 -16.43
CA LYS A 41 4.43 -4.24 -16.96
C LYS A 41 5.35 -3.08 -16.58
N ASP A 42 4.78 -1.94 -16.18
CA ASP A 42 5.54 -0.80 -15.70
C ASP A 42 5.86 -0.95 -14.20
N VAL A 43 7.15 -1.07 -13.88
CA VAL A 43 7.65 -1.23 -12.51
C VAL A 43 7.28 -0.06 -11.61
N ILE A 44 7.25 1.17 -12.14
CA ILE A 44 6.89 2.35 -11.35
C ILE A 44 5.39 2.36 -11.06
N VAL A 45 4.57 1.96 -12.02
CA VAL A 45 3.12 1.82 -11.80
C VAL A 45 2.84 0.73 -10.76
N MET A 46 3.50 -0.44 -10.86
CA MET A 46 3.41 -1.49 -9.84
C MET A 46 3.78 -0.98 -8.44
N LEU A 47 4.91 -0.27 -8.32
CA LEU A 47 5.34 0.29 -7.03
C LEU A 47 4.33 1.28 -6.46
N LYS A 48 3.74 2.15 -7.31
CA LYS A 48 2.68 3.08 -6.90
C LYS A 48 1.46 2.34 -6.37
N HIS A 49 0.99 1.30 -7.06
CA HIS A 49 -0.13 0.47 -6.59
C HIS A 49 0.19 -0.18 -5.23
N ILE A 50 1.40 -0.74 -5.07
CA ILE A 50 1.81 -1.35 -3.80
C ILE A 50 1.84 -0.32 -2.67
N ILE A 51 2.46 0.84 -2.86
CA ILE A 51 2.53 1.90 -1.85
C ILE A 51 1.13 2.35 -1.45
N LEU A 52 0.25 2.58 -2.42
CA LEU A 52 -1.13 3.01 -2.17
C LEU A 52 -1.90 1.95 -1.36
N GLN A 53 -1.79 0.68 -1.74
CA GLN A 53 -2.44 -0.42 -1.03
C GLN A 53 -1.88 -0.60 0.38
N ARG A 54 -0.56 -0.46 0.58
CA ARG A 54 0.04 -0.49 1.93
C ARG A 54 -0.41 0.68 2.79
N LYS A 55 -0.44 1.90 2.24
CA LYS A 55 -0.97 3.07 2.94
C LYS A 55 -2.40 2.80 3.42
N ARG A 56 -3.26 2.33 2.53
CA ARG A 56 -4.67 2.02 2.84
C ARG A 56 -4.84 0.91 3.88
N ARG A 57 -4.03 -0.14 3.82
CA ARG A 57 -4.15 -1.32 4.70
C ARG A 57 -3.46 -1.15 6.06
N GLU A 58 -2.44 -0.31 6.14
CA GLU A 58 -1.55 -0.24 7.30
C GLU A 58 -1.45 1.17 7.90
N LEU A 59 -1.16 2.18 7.08
CA LEU A 59 -0.91 3.56 7.56
C LEU A 59 -2.22 4.27 7.96
N ASP A 60 -3.24 4.23 7.10
CA ASP A 60 -4.52 4.91 7.36
C ASP A 60 -5.20 4.37 8.63
N PRO A 61 -5.29 3.05 8.86
CA PRO A 61 -5.83 2.52 10.11
C PRO A 61 -5.02 2.93 11.33
N MET A 62 -3.69 2.91 11.24
CA MET A 62 -2.83 3.32 12.35
C MET A 62 -3.04 4.80 12.69
N VAL A 63 -3.10 5.68 11.69
CA VAL A 63 -3.34 7.12 11.90
C VAL A 63 -4.69 7.37 12.56
N LYS A 64 -5.73 6.64 12.16
CA LYS A 64 -7.05 6.71 12.78
C LYS A 64 -7.01 6.32 14.26
N VAL A 65 -6.34 5.21 14.59
CA VAL A 65 -6.16 4.79 15.99
C VAL A 65 -5.40 5.84 16.80
N LEU A 66 -4.34 6.43 16.24
CA LEU A 66 -3.58 7.49 16.90
C LEU A 66 -4.42 8.75 17.13
N GLU A 67 -5.39 9.05 16.24
CA GLU A 67 -6.34 10.13 16.45
C GLU A 67 -7.27 9.87 17.62
N GLU A 68 -7.84 8.68 17.68
CA GLU A 68 -8.73 8.24 18.76
C GLU A 68 -8.01 8.26 20.12
N ILE A 69 -6.75 7.83 20.18
CA ILE A 69 -5.97 7.81 21.43
C ILE A 69 -5.47 9.22 21.81
N SER A 70 -5.25 10.10 20.83
CA SER A 70 -4.70 11.44 21.09
C SER A 70 -5.61 12.38 21.88
N ILE A 71 -6.88 12.02 22.10
CA ILE A 71 -7.82 12.81 22.92
C ILE A 71 -7.70 12.53 24.42
N VAL A 72 -6.94 11.51 24.81
CA VAL A 72 -6.76 11.14 26.22
C VAL A 72 -5.99 12.24 26.94
N GLU A 73 -6.55 12.71 28.05
CA GLU A 73 -5.90 13.71 28.91
C GLU A 73 -4.99 13.05 29.95
N SER A 74 -3.90 13.74 30.29
CA SER A 74 -2.96 13.28 31.30
C SER A 74 -3.51 13.52 32.72
N GLN A 75 -3.35 12.52 33.59
CA GLN A 75 -3.78 12.55 34.99
C GLN A 75 -2.62 12.33 35.99
N CYS A 76 -1.46 11.89 35.50
CA CYS A 76 -0.24 11.62 36.26
C CYS A 76 0.99 11.71 35.35
N GLN A 77 2.19 11.64 35.93
CA GLN A 77 3.45 11.75 35.18
C GLN A 77 3.60 10.67 34.09
N GLU A 78 3.21 9.43 34.39
CA GLU A 78 3.28 8.31 33.43
C GLU A 78 2.34 8.52 32.25
N SER A 79 1.12 9.02 32.51
CA SER A 79 0.17 9.36 31.45
C SER A 79 0.63 10.55 30.61
N ALA A 80 1.41 11.48 31.18
CA ALA A 80 1.97 12.61 30.44
C ALA A 80 2.98 12.13 29.39
N GLU A 81 3.86 11.20 29.76
CA GLU A 81 4.80 10.57 28.83
C GLU A 81 4.10 9.77 27.73
N PHE A 82 3.05 9.03 28.08
CA PHE A 82 2.22 8.35 27.08
C PHE A 82 1.62 9.33 26.07
N CYS A 83 0.99 10.41 26.55
CA CYS A 83 0.40 11.44 25.69
C CYS A 83 1.46 12.10 24.78
N ARG A 84 2.66 12.34 25.30
CA ARG A 84 3.80 12.86 24.52
C ARG A 84 4.17 11.90 23.38
N MET A 85 4.36 10.62 23.69
CA MET A 85 4.74 9.59 22.70
C MET A 85 3.66 9.40 21.62
N VAL A 86 2.38 9.36 22.00
CA VAL A 86 1.26 9.27 21.05
C VAL A 86 1.24 10.48 20.11
N LYS A 87 1.48 11.68 20.65
CA LYS A 87 1.55 12.92 19.86
C LYS A 87 2.72 12.91 18.87
N GLU A 88 3.90 12.51 19.31
CA GLU A 88 5.09 12.39 18.45
C GLU A 88 4.86 11.37 17.33
N LEU A 89 4.33 10.19 17.67
CA LEU A 89 4.02 9.15 16.69
C LEU A 89 2.98 9.62 15.68
N LYS A 90 1.90 10.27 16.13
CA LYS A 90 0.88 10.86 15.25
C LYS A 90 1.46 11.88 14.28
N GLN A 91 2.31 12.78 14.76
CA GLN A 91 2.98 13.77 13.92
C GLN A 91 3.90 13.12 12.89
N PHE A 92 4.66 12.09 13.29
CA PHE A 92 5.51 11.34 12.40
C PHE A 92 4.69 10.63 11.31
N SER A 93 3.64 9.90 11.69
CA SER A 93 2.76 9.19 10.75
C SER A 93 2.11 10.14 9.74
N ARG A 94 1.65 11.32 10.18
CA ARG A 94 1.10 12.34 9.27
C ARG A 94 2.15 12.89 8.31
N LYS A 95 3.39 13.14 8.77
CA LYS A 95 4.48 13.57 7.88
C LYS A 95 4.85 12.50 6.86
N ALA A 96 4.91 11.23 7.29
CA ALA A 96 5.16 10.10 6.40
C ALA A 96 4.05 10.00 5.34
N ASP A 97 2.80 10.15 5.74
CA ASP A 97 1.63 10.13 4.85
C ASP A 97 1.70 11.21 3.76
N THR A 98 1.88 12.48 4.16
CA THR A 98 2.03 13.59 3.22
C THR A 98 3.24 13.41 2.30
N THR A 99 4.34 12.85 2.82
CA THR A 99 5.52 12.54 2.01
C THR A 99 5.16 11.51 0.95
N LEU A 100 4.52 10.40 1.31
CA LEU A 100 4.08 9.37 0.37
C LEU A 100 3.14 9.93 -0.71
N GLU A 101 2.21 10.81 -0.35
CA GLU A 101 1.33 11.47 -1.33
C GLU A 101 2.11 12.33 -2.33
N ASN A 102 3.05 13.14 -1.85
CA ASN A 102 3.91 13.95 -2.70
C ASN A 102 4.77 13.08 -3.63
N ILE A 103 5.25 11.94 -3.13
CA ILE A 103 6.00 10.94 -3.89
C ILE A 103 5.16 10.38 -5.03
N LEU A 104 3.90 10.02 -4.74
CA LEU A 104 2.96 9.48 -5.73
C LEU A 104 2.56 10.51 -6.78
N ALA A 105 2.38 11.77 -6.36
CA ALA A 105 1.98 12.89 -7.22
C ALA A 105 3.12 13.45 -8.09
N SER A 106 4.37 13.31 -7.64
CA SER A 106 5.53 13.83 -8.35
C SER A 106 5.85 13.01 -9.61
N LYS A 107 6.17 13.70 -10.71
CA LYS A 107 6.46 13.11 -12.03
C LYS A 107 7.60 12.11 -11.91
N SER A 108 7.43 10.92 -12.49
CA SER A 108 8.23 9.68 -12.36
C SER A 108 9.76 9.80 -12.28
N ASN A 109 10.37 10.87 -12.82
CA ASN A 109 11.81 11.06 -12.92
C ASN A 109 12.60 10.98 -11.59
N TRP A 110 12.07 11.51 -10.49
CA TRP A 110 12.79 11.52 -9.20
C TRP A 110 12.73 10.15 -8.48
N LEU A 111 11.66 9.37 -8.71
CA LEU A 111 11.45 8.04 -8.13
C LEU A 111 12.41 7.02 -8.76
N TYR A 112 12.65 7.14 -10.08
CA TYR A 112 13.75 6.44 -10.74
C TYR A 112 15.10 6.78 -10.09
N GLN A 113 15.40 8.07 -9.85
CA GLN A 113 16.65 8.48 -9.22
C GLN A 113 16.80 7.95 -7.78
N ALA A 114 15.73 7.92 -6.99
CA ALA A 114 15.76 7.38 -5.63
C ALA A 114 16.01 5.86 -5.62
N MET A 115 15.37 5.12 -6.52
CA MET A 115 15.59 3.67 -6.70
C MET A 115 17.02 3.36 -7.14
N PHE A 116 17.55 4.09 -8.13
CA PHE A 116 18.93 3.93 -8.60
C PHE A 116 19.99 4.32 -7.58
N LYS A 117 19.65 5.14 -6.58
CA LYS A 117 20.58 5.56 -5.52
C LYS A 117 20.59 4.62 -4.32
N ALA A 118 19.56 3.78 -4.19
CA ALA A 118 19.43 2.78 -3.13
C ALA A 118 20.03 1.41 -3.51
N MET A 119 20.38 1.22 -4.79
CA MET A 119 21.15 0.09 -5.33
C MET A 119 22.62 0.47 -5.47
#